data_AF-X1IBA5-F1
#
_entry.id   AF-X1IBA5-F1
#
_cell.length_a   1.000
_cell.length_b   1.000
_cell.length_c   1.000
_cell.angle_alpha   90.00
_cell.angle_beta   90.00
_cell.angle_gamma   90.00
#
_symmetry.space_group_name_H-M   'P 1'
#
loop_
_entity.id
_entity.type
_entity.pdbx_description
1 polymer ?
#
loop_
_entity_poly.entity_id
_entity_poly.type
_entity_poly.pdbx_seq_one_letter_code
_entity_poly.pdbx_strand_id
1 'polypeptide(L)'
;MNFICFDLEGPLSPQDNAYELMKLFPNGDRIFEVISRYDDLLTLEEREDYEPGDTLALIVPFLVLHNISEADIASLASKASLTGGVAKLVSWLEYSGWKVFCISTSYEQYAIHITQKLGIYAHNVACTSFPLDKFRITLCKEDDALLKQTEQDILTMSPVDDDKIK
;
A
#
# COMPACT_ATOMS: atom_id res chain seq x y z
N MET A 1 22.87 7.63 -20.92
CA MET A 1 21.42 7.34 -20.91
C MET A 1 20.93 7.66 -19.52
N ASN A 2 20.02 8.62 -19.40
CA ASN A 2 19.59 9.12 -18.09
C ASN A 2 18.34 8.36 -17.65
N PHE A 3 18.20 8.13 -16.36
CA PHE A 3 17.01 7.53 -15.78
C PHE A 3 16.62 8.24 -14.49
N ILE A 4 15.35 8.13 -14.14
CA ILE A 4 14.77 8.66 -12.91
C ILE A 4 13.81 7.64 -12.34
N CYS A 5 13.80 7.51 -11.01
CA CYS A 5 12.90 6.63 -10.29
C CYS A 5 11.98 7.50 -9.43
N PHE A 6 10.68 7.26 -9.53
CA PHE A 6 9.68 7.87 -8.65
C PHE A 6 9.14 6.81 -7.68
N ASP A 7 8.89 7.21 -6.45
CA ASP A 7 7.90 6.50 -5.66
C ASP A 7 6.49 6.77 -6.22
N LEU A 8 5.54 5.89 -5.93
CA LEU A 8 4.17 6.01 -6.37
C LEU A 8 3.38 6.99 -5.50
N GLU A 9 3.37 6.78 -4.20
CA GLU A 9 2.53 7.52 -3.25
C GLU A 9 3.16 8.86 -2.89
N GLY A 10 2.45 9.94 -3.16
CA GLY A 10 2.98 11.30 -3.15
C GLY A 10 3.40 11.75 -4.56
N PRO A 11 4.51 11.24 -5.15
CA PRO A 11 5.00 11.75 -6.44
C PRO A 11 4.08 11.46 -7.64
N LEU A 12 3.53 10.24 -7.76
CA LEU A 12 2.69 9.85 -8.92
C LEU A 12 1.19 9.91 -8.62
N SER A 13 0.80 9.57 -7.39
CA SER A 13 -0.59 9.55 -6.91
C SER A 13 -0.63 10.11 -5.48
N PRO A 14 -1.53 11.05 -5.13
CA PRO A 14 -1.59 11.61 -3.79
C PRO A 14 -2.26 10.69 -2.76
N GLN A 15 -2.96 9.64 -3.20
CA GLN A 15 -3.62 8.68 -2.29
C GLN A 15 -2.62 7.72 -1.66
N ASP A 16 -2.77 7.49 -0.35
CA ASP A 16 -2.23 6.33 0.38
C ASP A 16 -3.07 5.11 0.01
N ASN A 17 -2.48 4.16 -0.71
CA ASN A 17 -3.20 2.99 -1.21
C ASN A 17 -3.60 2.06 -0.07
N ALA A 18 -2.79 1.95 0.97
CA ALA A 18 -2.94 0.97 2.02
C ALA A 18 -4.09 1.40 2.93
N TYR A 19 -4.13 2.68 3.28
CA TYR A 19 -5.24 3.30 3.99
C TYR A 19 -6.55 3.21 3.22
N GLU A 20 -6.55 3.58 1.93
CA GLU A 20 -7.77 3.55 1.12
C GLU A 20 -8.27 2.12 0.85
N LEU A 21 -7.38 1.13 0.78
CA LEU A 21 -7.76 -0.28 0.67
C LEU A 21 -8.41 -0.80 1.95
N MET A 22 -7.87 -0.43 3.11
CA MET A 22 -8.44 -0.83 4.40
C MET A 22 -9.83 -0.23 4.63
N LYS A 23 -10.14 0.94 4.05
CA LYS A 23 -11.48 1.55 4.09
C LYS A 23 -12.56 0.78 3.33
N LEU A 24 -12.21 -0.28 2.59
CA LEU A 24 -13.20 -1.12 1.91
C LEU A 24 -14.01 -2.01 2.86
N PHE A 25 -13.60 -2.15 4.12
CA PHE A 25 -14.33 -2.91 5.13
C PHE A 25 -14.53 -2.12 6.44
N PRO A 26 -15.52 -2.50 7.27
CA PRO A 26 -15.86 -1.73 8.48
C PRO A 26 -14.70 -1.61 9.47
N ASN A 27 -14.44 -0.37 9.93
CA ASN A 27 -13.36 0.00 10.85
C ASN A 27 -11.93 -0.23 10.34
N GLY A 28 -11.74 -0.57 9.05
CA GLY A 28 -10.41 -0.80 8.52
C GLY A 28 -9.51 0.44 8.54
N ASP A 29 -10.07 1.65 8.45
CA ASP A 29 -9.37 2.92 8.68
C ASP A 29 -8.72 2.98 10.07
N ARG A 30 -9.49 2.67 11.12
CA ARG A 30 -9.01 2.67 12.51
C ARG A 30 -7.99 1.57 12.76
N ILE A 31 -8.19 0.39 12.17
CA ILE A 31 -7.24 -0.72 12.26
C ILE A 31 -5.92 -0.31 11.59
N PHE A 32 -6.00 0.31 10.41
CA PHE A 32 -4.82 0.79 9.68
C PHE A 32 -4.04 1.81 10.48
N GLU A 33 -4.68 2.81 11.08
CA GLU A 33 -3.99 3.84 11.90
C GLU A 33 -3.15 3.22 13.03
N VAL A 34 -3.66 2.17 13.68
CA VAL A 34 -2.93 1.47 14.74
C VAL A 34 -1.76 0.65 14.15
N ILE A 35 -1.98 -0.06 13.04
CA ILE A 35 -0.95 -0.88 12.38
C ILE A 35 0.16 0.01 11.80
N SER A 36 -0.18 1.10 11.12
CA SER A 36 0.77 2.06 10.55
C SER A 36 1.62 2.71 11.64
N ARG A 37 1.01 3.05 12.79
CA ARG A 37 1.79 3.52 13.94
C ARG A 37 2.71 2.44 14.50
N TYR A 38 2.27 1.19 14.51
CA TYR A 38 3.11 0.08 14.94
C TYR A 38 4.31 -0.11 14.00
N ASP A 39 4.12 0.00 12.69
CA ASP A 39 5.18 0.01 11.66
C ASP A 39 6.22 1.12 11.91
N ASP A 40 5.75 2.34 12.20
CA ASP A 40 6.62 3.47 12.55
C ASP A 40 7.44 3.19 13.82
N LEU A 41 6.82 2.61 14.86
CA LEU A 41 7.53 2.27 16.10
C LEU A 41 8.59 1.18 15.88
N LEU A 42 8.26 0.13 15.12
CA LEU A 42 9.23 -0.92 14.78
C LEU A 42 10.40 -0.39 13.95
N THR A 43 10.11 0.54 13.05
CA THR A 43 11.12 1.24 12.25
C THR A 43 12.04 2.09 13.13
N LEU A 44 11.47 2.86 14.07
CA LEU A 44 12.23 3.69 15.01
C LEU A 44 13.08 2.87 15.98
N GLU A 45 12.64 1.66 16.33
CA GLU A 45 13.39 0.70 17.15
C GLU A 45 14.50 -0.01 16.36
N GLU A 46 14.66 0.26 15.05
CA GLU A 46 15.61 -0.41 14.16
C GLU A 46 15.52 -1.94 14.29
N ARG A 47 14.28 -2.46 14.35
CA ARG A 47 14.04 -3.88 14.56
C ARG A 47 14.72 -4.71 13.48
N GLU A 48 15.47 -5.72 13.91
CA GLU A 48 16.13 -6.66 13.00
C GLU A 48 15.09 -7.34 12.08
N ASP A 49 15.43 -7.43 10.79
CA ASP A 49 14.59 -7.96 9.72
C ASP A 49 13.25 -7.22 9.48
N TYR A 50 13.17 -5.92 9.80
CA TYR A 50 12.00 -5.08 9.56
C TYR A 50 12.35 -3.84 8.74
N GLU A 51 11.54 -3.50 7.73
CA GLU A 51 11.79 -2.35 6.86
C GLU A 51 10.60 -1.36 6.89
N PRO A 52 10.86 -0.04 6.77
CA PRO A 52 9.78 0.94 6.67
C PRO A 52 8.84 0.62 5.49
N GLY A 53 7.52 0.66 5.74
CA GLY A 53 6.51 0.35 4.73
C GLY A 53 6.04 -1.11 4.74
N ASP A 54 6.51 -1.92 5.68
CA ASP A 54 5.99 -3.27 5.95
C ASP A 54 4.55 -3.25 6.50
N THR A 55 3.97 -2.07 6.77
CA THR A 55 2.51 -1.88 6.97
C THR A 55 1.69 -2.67 5.93
N LEU A 56 2.07 -2.64 4.65
CA LEU A 56 1.37 -3.37 3.59
C LEU A 56 1.45 -4.90 3.77
N ALA A 57 2.52 -5.43 4.35
CA ALA A 57 2.60 -6.85 4.71
C ALA A 57 1.73 -7.15 5.95
N LEU A 58 1.71 -6.25 6.93
CA LEU A 58 0.94 -6.41 8.18
C LEU A 58 -0.57 -6.41 7.96
N ILE A 59 -1.08 -5.69 6.95
CA ILE A 59 -2.52 -5.64 6.69
C ILE A 59 -3.07 -6.85 5.92
N VAL A 60 -2.20 -7.65 5.28
CA VAL A 60 -2.62 -8.79 4.42
C VAL A 60 -3.63 -9.72 5.10
N PRO A 61 -3.43 -10.15 6.35
CA PRO A 61 -4.37 -11.08 6.98
C PRO A 61 -5.79 -10.49 7.11
N PHE A 62 -5.91 -9.18 7.34
CA PHE A 62 -7.20 -8.48 7.43
C PHE A 62 -7.87 -8.36 6.05
N LEU A 63 -7.10 -8.10 5.00
CA LEU A 63 -7.61 -8.11 3.63
C LEU A 63 -8.20 -9.47 3.27
N VAL A 64 -7.52 -10.55 3.67
CA VAL A 64 -8.01 -11.91 3.45
C VAL A 64 -9.27 -12.18 4.29
N LEU A 65 -9.26 -11.83 5.57
CA LEU A 65 -10.40 -12.00 6.49
C LEU A 65 -11.68 -11.33 5.96
N HIS A 66 -11.55 -10.11 5.43
CA HIS A 66 -12.66 -9.34 4.85
C HIS A 66 -12.93 -9.62 3.38
N ASN A 67 -12.28 -10.66 2.84
CA ASN A 67 -12.53 -11.17 1.50
C ASN A 67 -12.27 -10.13 0.39
N ILE A 68 -11.32 -9.22 0.63
CA ILE A 68 -10.81 -8.28 -0.38
C ILE A 68 -10.16 -9.09 -1.50
N SER A 69 -10.46 -8.74 -2.74
CA SER A 69 -9.93 -9.40 -3.93
C SER A 69 -8.89 -8.56 -4.67
N GLU A 70 -8.11 -9.21 -5.53
CA GLU A 70 -7.20 -8.49 -6.44
C GLU A 70 -7.95 -7.49 -7.35
N ALA A 71 -9.20 -7.80 -7.70
CA ALA A 71 -10.08 -6.92 -8.47
C ALA A 71 -10.48 -5.66 -7.70
N ASP A 72 -10.63 -5.74 -6.36
CA ASP A 72 -10.92 -4.57 -5.52
C ASP A 72 -9.74 -3.60 -5.51
N ILE A 73 -8.51 -4.12 -5.42
CA ILE A 73 -7.27 -3.33 -5.48
C ILE A 73 -7.16 -2.62 -6.84
N ALA A 74 -7.41 -3.34 -7.95
CA ALA A 74 -7.43 -2.75 -9.28
C ALA A 74 -8.53 -1.69 -9.45
N SER A 75 -9.73 -1.94 -8.90
CA SER A 75 -10.85 -0.99 -8.89
C SER A 75 -10.50 0.29 -8.13
N LEU A 76 -9.83 0.16 -6.98
CA LEU A 76 -9.32 1.30 -6.20
C LEU A 76 -8.33 2.13 -7.03
N ALA A 77 -7.34 1.46 -7.64
CA ALA A 77 -6.33 2.11 -8.49
C ALA A 77 -6.95 2.82 -9.70
N SER A 78 -8.02 2.26 -10.28
CA SER A 78 -8.73 2.87 -11.41
C SER A 78 -9.34 4.23 -11.06
N LYS A 79 -9.80 4.40 -9.81
CA LYS A 79 -10.43 5.62 -9.29
C LYS A 79 -9.43 6.63 -8.71
N ALA A 80 -8.22 6.17 -8.36
CA ALA A 80 -7.17 7.03 -7.83
C ALA A 80 -6.76 8.13 -8.82
N SER A 81 -6.52 9.32 -8.27
CA SER A 81 -6.08 10.49 -9.02
C SER A 81 -4.57 10.46 -9.23
N LEU A 82 -4.10 11.29 -10.16
CA LEU A 82 -2.67 11.50 -10.37
C LEU A 82 -2.24 12.80 -9.72
N THR A 83 -1.01 12.85 -9.24
CA THR A 83 -0.41 14.09 -8.72
C THR A 83 -0.41 15.16 -9.81
N GLY A 84 -0.78 16.40 -9.43
CA GLY A 84 -0.93 17.50 -10.37
C GLY A 84 0.33 17.71 -11.23
N GLY A 85 0.17 17.67 -12.55
CA GLY A 85 1.27 17.89 -13.50
C GLY A 85 2.17 16.67 -13.77
N VAL A 86 2.00 15.56 -13.06
CA VAL A 86 2.90 14.39 -13.19
C VAL A 86 2.83 13.75 -14.59
N ALA A 87 1.65 13.68 -15.20
CA ALA A 87 1.50 13.18 -16.58
C ALA A 87 2.32 14.01 -17.59
N LYS A 88 2.33 15.34 -17.42
CA LYS A 88 3.13 16.25 -18.26
C LYS A 88 4.63 16.08 -18.00
N LEU A 89 5.02 15.91 -16.73
CA LEU A 89 6.41 15.68 -16.34
C LEU A 89 6.96 14.38 -16.93
N VAL A 90 6.24 13.26 -16.76
CA VAL A 90 6.63 11.95 -17.31
C VAL A 90 6.75 12.03 -18.83
N SER A 91 5.74 12.60 -19.52
CA SER A 91 5.79 12.78 -20.98
C SER A 91 7.00 13.61 -21.42
N TRP A 92 7.34 14.67 -20.69
CA TRP A 92 8.50 15.52 -20.99
C TRP A 92 9.83 14.80 -20.77
N LEU A 93 9.95 14.01 -19.70
CA LEU A 93 11.14 13.20 -19.40
C LEU A 93 11.40 12.19 -20.52
N GLU A 94 10.37 11.43 -20.90
CA GLU A 94 10.46 10.44 -21.98
C GLU A 94 10.82 11.09 -23.32
N TYR A 95 10.16 12.21 -23.68
CA TYR A 95 10.50 12.98 -24.89
C TYR A 95 11.96 13.48 -24.87
N SER A 96 12.48 13.82 -23.68
CA SER A 96 13.86 14.27 -23.48
C SER A 96 14.87 13.11 -23.42
N GLY A 97 14.45 11.88 -23.70
CA GLY A 97 15.32 10.70 -23.74
C GLY A 97 15.65 10.10 -22.37
N TRP A 98 14.89 10.44 -21.32
CA TRP A 98 15.01 9.80 -20.01
C TRP A 98 14.17 8.53 -19.96
N LYS A 99 14.69 7.51 -19.25
CA LYS A 99 13.88 6.38 -18.83
C LYS A 99 13.23 6.68 -17.48
N VAL A 100 11.92 6.52 -17.40
CA VAL A 100 11.16 6.72 -16.17
C VAL A 100 10.84 5.37 -15.55
N PHE A 101 11.18 5.23 -14.27
CA PHE A 101 10.92 4.06 -13.44
C PHE A 101 10.03 4.43 -12.27
N CYS A 102 9.30 3.43 -11.76
CA CYS A 102 8.57 3.52 -10.50
C CYS A 102 9.05 2.42 -9.57
N ILE A 103 9.35 2.77 -8.31
CA ILE A 103 9.71 1.83 -7.26
C ILE A 103 8.79 2.13 -6.08
N SER A 104 7.94 1.19 -5.68
CA SER A 104 6.95 1.43 -4.63
C SER A 104 6.70 0.19 -3.80
N THR A 105 6.32 0.36 -2.53
CA THR A 105 5.85 -0.72 -1.65
C THR A 105 4.43 -1.18 -2.02
N SER A 106 3.68 -0.38 -2.79
CA SER A 106 2.33 -0.68 -3.27
C SER A 106 2.21 -2.08 -3.90
N TYR A 107 1.05 -2.74 -3.73
CA TYR A 107 0.76 -4.00 -4.43
C TYR A 107 0.74 -3.84 -5.94
N GLU A 108 1.18 -4.88 -6.66
CA GLU A 108 1.34 -4.87 -8.12
C GLU A 108 0.06 -4.47 -8.87
N GLN A 109 -1.12 -4.92 -8.41
CA GLN A 109 -2.40 -4.57 -9.02
C GLN A 109 -2.65 -3.06 -8.97
N TYR A 110 -2.23 -2.39 -7.90
CA TYR A 110 -2.35 -0.93 -7.76
C TYR A 110 -1.26 -0.22 -8.56
N ALA A 111 0.00 -0.60 -8.35
CA ALA A 111 1.16 0.06 -8.93
C ALA A 111 1.13 0.06 -10.47
N ILE A 112 0.81 -1.09 -11.06
CA ILE A 112 0.73 -1.24 -12.52
C ILE A 112 -0.40 -0.39 -13.10
N HIS A 113 -1.56 -0.30 -12.45
CA HIS A 113 -2.67 0.53 -12.95
C HIS A 113 -2.33 2.02 -12.93
N ILE A 114 -1.71 2.53 -11.87
CA ILE A 114 -1.32 3.94 -11.78
C ILE A 114 -0.25 4.28 -12.82
N THR A 115 0.80 3.47 -12.92
CA THR A 115 1.91 3.70 -13.85
C THR A 115 1.49 3.59 -15.32
N GLN A 116 0.55 2.70 -15.64
CA GLN A 116 -0.07 2.62 -16.97
C GLN A 116 -0.80 3.90 -17.37
N LYS A 117 -1.51 4.58 -16.44
CA LYS A 117 -2.14 5.89 -16.71
C LYS A 117 -1.12 6.96 -17.12
N LEU A 118 0.15 6.78 -16.76
CA LEU A 118 1.27 7.69 -17.05
C LEU A 118 2.12 7.26 -18.25
N GLY A 119 1.81 6.13 -18.89
CA GLY A 119 2.60 5.59 -19.99
C GLY A 119 3.89 4.88 -19.57
N ILE A 120 4.13 4.70 -18.26
CA ILE A 120 5.31 3.98 -17.74
C ILE A 120 5.11 2.48 -17.98
N TYR A 121 6.04 1.85 -18.69
CA TYR A 121 5.96 0.42 -18.99
C TYR A 121 6.12 -0.45 -17.73
N ALA A 122 5.37 -1.55 -17.65
CA ALA A 122 5.38 -2.46 -16.51
C ALA A 122 6.78 -3.00 -16.15
N HIS A 123 7.66 -3.23 -17.13
CA HIS A 123 9.05 -3.67 -16.87
C HIS A 123 9.94 -2.59 -16.23
N ASN A 124 9.47 -1.35 -16.14
CA ASN A 124 10.11 -0.24 -15.41
C ASN A 124 9.47 -0.01 -14.02
N VAL A 125 8.62 -0.93 -13.55
CA VAL A 125 7.93 -0.82 -12.27
C VAL A 125 8.42 -1.94 -11.35
N ALA A 126 9.04 -1.56 -10.23
CA ALA A 126 9.32 -2.45 -9.11
C ALA A 126 8.26 -2.21 -8.03
N CYS A 127 7.55 -3.26 -7.64
CA CYS A 127 6.46 -3.18 -6.69
C CYS A 127 6.29 -4.51 -5.92
N THR A 128 5.43 -4.52 -4.91
CA THR A 128 5.17 -5.72 -4.11
C THR A 128 4.29 -6.69 -4.92
N SER A 129 4.84 -7.85 -5.29
CA SER A 129 4.04 -8.92 -5.89
C SER A 129 3.07 -9.47 -4.83
N PHE A 130 1.80 -9.59 -5.20
CA PHE A 130 0.74 -9.82 -4.23
C PHE A 130 -0.34 -10.74 -4.77
N PRO A 131 -0.12 -12.07 -4.75
CA PRO A 131 -1.09 -13.06 -5.23
C PRO A 131 -2.20 -13.31 -4.20
N LEU A 132 -2.95 -12.26 -3.84
CA LEU A 132 -3.97 -12.28 -2.79
C LEU A 132 -5.01 -13.36 -2.99
N ASP A 133 -5.42 -13.64 -4.23
CA ASP A 133 -6.41 -14.68 -4.50
C ASP A 133 -5.90 -16.08 -4.12
N LYS A 134 -4.57 -16.29 -4.09
CA LYS A 134 -3.97 -17.52 -3.55
C LYS A 134 -3.92 -17.52 -2.01
N PHE A 135 -3.76 -16.37 -1.37
CA PHE A 135 -3.80 -16.28 0.09
C PHE A 135 -5.22 -16.46 0.65
N ARG A 136 -6.25 -16.09 -0.10
CA ARG A 136 -7.65 -16.28 0.30
C ARG A 136 -8.08 -17.72 0.52
N ILE A 137 -7.36 -18.68 -0.06
CA ILE A 137 -7.64 -20.11 0.12
C ILE A 137 -6.82 -20.74 1.24
N THR A 138 -5.96 -19.99 1.94
CA THR A 138 -5.06 -20.55 2.97
C THR A 138 -5.56 -20.39 4.40
N LEU A 139 -6.51 -19.49 4.68
CA LEU A 139 -7.03 -19.31 6.05
C LEU A 139 -7.81 -20.55 6.51
N CYS A 140 -7.42 -21.10 7.65
CA CYS A 140 -8.22 -22.08 8.38
C CYS A 140 -9.16 -21.42 9.39
N LYS A 141 -10.06 -22.19 10.00
CA LYS A 141 -11.04 -21.65 10.95
C LYS A 141 -10.38 -21.05 12.20
N GLU A 142 -9.25 -21.60 12.59
CA GLU A 142 -8.46 -21.15 13.72
C GLU A 142 -7.81 -19.79 13.43
N ASP A 143 -7.28 -19.60 12.21
CA ASP A 143 -6.73 -18.30 11.77
C ASP A 143 -7.81 -17.23 11.70
N ASP A 144 -8.98 -17.56 11.16
CA ASP A 144 -10.14 -16.66 11.11
C ASP A 144 -10.54 -16.16 12.51
N ALA A 145 -10.55 -17.06 13.50
CA ALA A 145 -10.90 -16.73 14.87
C ALA A 145 -9.84 -15.84 15.51
N LEU A 146 -8.55 -16.13 15.28
CA LEU A 146 -7.44 -15.33 15.76
C LEU A 146 -7.50 -13.91 15.18
N LEU A 147 -7.65 -13.79 13.86
CA LEU A 147 -7.70 -12.49 13.18
C LEU A 147 -8.88 -11.64 13.65
N LYS A 148 -10.07 -12.24 13.81
CA LYS A 148 -11.24 -11.52 14.38
C LYS A 148 -10.98 -11.03 15.79
N GLN A 149 -10.33 -11.83 16.63
CA GLN A 149 -9.96 -11.40 17.98
C GLN A 149 -8.94 -10.27 17.93
N THR A 150 -7.91 -10.38 17.08
CA THR A 150 -6.91 -9.33 16.87
C THR A 150 -7.55 -8.02 16.39
N GLU A 151 -8.54 -8.06 15.49
CA GLU A 151 -9.29 -6.85 15.11
C GLU A 151 -9.99 -6.21 16.30
N GLN A 152 -10.67 -7.00 17.13
CA GLN A 152 -11.33 -6.46 18.32
C GLN A 152 -10.31 -5.84 19.27
N ASP A 153 -9.19 -6.51 19.50
CA ASP A 153 -8.13 -6.02 20.37
C ASP A 153 -7.54 -4.71 19.84
N ILE A 154 -7.21 -4.62 18.55
CA ILE A 154 -6.74 -3.40 17.90
C ILE A 154 -7.74 -2.26 18.06
N LEU A 155 -9.05 -2.53 17.89
CA LEU A 155 -10.09 -1.52 18.02
C LEU A 155 -10.28 -0.98 19.44
N THR A 156 -9.79 -1.70 20.46
CA THR A 156 -9.71 -1.19 21.84
C THR A 156 -8.49 -0.30 22.09
N MET A 157 -7.51 -0.32 21.19
CA MET A 157 -6.35 0.55 21.26
C MET A 157 -6.72 1.93 20.73
N SER A 158 -6.32 2.97 21.46
CA SER A 158 -6.35 4.33 20.93
C SER A 158 -4.97 4.62 20.35
N PRO A 159 -4.85 5.13 19.10
CA PRO A 159 -3.63 5.78 18.68
C PRO A 159 -3.40 6.95 19.64
N VAL A 160 -2.46 6.79 20.56
CA VAL A 160 -2.17 7.79 21.60
C VAL A 160 -1.52 8.97 20.88
N ASP A 161 -2.10 10.16 21.04
CA ASP A 161 -1.56 11.42 20.51
C ASP A 161 -0.08 11.58 20.89
N ASP A 162 0.82 11.66 19.90
CA ASP A 162 2.27 11.78 20.09
C ASP A 162 2.67 13.11 20.76
N ASP A 163 1.72 14.03 20.93
CA ASP A 163 1.86 15.24 21.76
C ASP A 163 2.14 14.94 23.24
N LYS A 164 1.97 13.69 23.69
CA LYS A 164 2.31 13.25 25.06
C LYS A 164 3.72 12.69 25.22
N ILE A 165 4.51 12.59 24.14
CA ILE A 165 5.86 11.98 24.16
C ILE A 165 6.99 13.05 24.08
N LYS A 166 6.66 14.36 24.17
CA LYS A 166 7.66 15.44 24.25
C LYS A 166 8.08 15.78 25.68
#